data_AF-A0A1J3D6T6-F1
#
_entry.id   AF-A0A1J3D6T6-F1
#
_cell.length_a   1.000
_cell.length_b   1.000
_cell.length_c   1.000
_cell.angle_alpha   90.00
_cell.angle_beta   90.00
_cell.angle_gamma   90.00
#
_symmetry.space_group_name_H-M   'P 1'
#
loop_
_entity.id
_entity.type
_entity.pdbx_description
1 polymer ?
#
loop_
_entity_poly.entity_id
_entity_poly.type
_entity_poly.pdbx_seq_one_letter_code
_entity_poly.pdbx_strand_id
1 'polypeptide(L)'
;APVMNYAAETSLGVVTIRAFGTVERFFKNYVILVDSDAVLFFLSNAAMEWVIMRIEILQNVTLFTCALLLILIPKGYIAPGFVGLSLSYALTLTQTQVFLTRWYCTLSNSIISVERIKQYMSIPAEPPAVVDDSRPPSSWPSNGTIHLQELKIRYRPNAP
;
A
#
# COMPACT_ATOMS: atom_id res chain seq x y z
N ALA A 1 -9.05 -7.70 0.05
CA ALA A 1 -9.69 -6.41 0.31
C ALA A 1 -11.12 -6.69 0.81
N PRO A 2 -11.41 -6.47 2.10
CA PRO A 2 -12.66 -6.92 2.72
C PRO A 2 -13.90 -6.27 2.11
N VAL A 3 -13.86 -4.97 1.79
CA VAL A 3 -14.97 -4.25 1.14
C VAL A 3 -15.30 -4.84 -0.24
N MET A 4 -14.28 -5.05 -1.08
CA MET A 4 -14.46 -5.61 -2.43
C MET A 4 -14.96 -7.06 -2.40
N ASN A 5 -14.42 -7.88 -1.50
CA ASN A 5 -14.87 -9.25 -1.31
C ASN A 5 -16.34 -9.28 -0.85
N TYR A 6 -16.71 -8.42 0.10
CA TYR A 6 -18.08 -8.34 0.60
C TYR A 6 -19.07 -7.92 -0.50
N ALA A 7 -18.68 -6.98 -1.36
CA ALA A 7 -19.48 -6.58 -2.52
C ALA A 7 -19.63 -7.72 -3.53
N ALA A 8 -18.56 -8.47 -3.80
CA ALA A 8 -18.60 -9.63 -4.68
C ALA A 8 -19.50 -10.75 -4.14
N GLU A 9 -19.37 -11.10 -2.86
CA GLU A 9 -20.21 -12.08 -2.18
C GLU A 9 -21.69 -11.66 -2.19
N THR A 10 -21.97 -10.38 -1.93
CA THR A 10 -23.33 -9.82 -1.97
C THR A 10 -23.92 -9.88 -3.39
N SER A 11 -23.11 -9.61 -4.42
CA SER A 11 -23.53 -9.69 -5.82
C SER A 11 -23.87 -11.12 -6.23
N LEU A 12 -23.04 -12.10 -5.85
CA LEU A 12 -23.27 -13.52 -6.12
C LEU A 12 -24.50 -14.05 -5.36
N GLY A 13 -24.71 -13.60 -4.12
CA GLY A 13 -25.79 -14.05 -3.23
C GLY A 13 -27.07 -13.22 -3.26
N VAL A 14 -27.22 -12.26 -4.18
CA VAL A 14 -28.27 -11.23 -4.13
C VAL A 14 -29.69 -11.80 -4.07
N VAL A 15 -29.95 -12.89 -4.81
CA VAL A 15 -31.27 -13.55 -4.84
C VAL A 15 -31.61 -14.11 -3.47
N THR A 16 -30.66 -14.82 -2.85
CA THR A 16 -30.83 -15.41 -1.52
C THR A 16 -31.04 -14.33 -0.45
N ILE A 17 -30.25 -13.26 -0.49
CA ILE A 17 -30.35 -12.15 0.47
C ILE A 17 -31.74 -11.51 0.43
N ARG A 18 -32.27 -11.29 -0.78
CA ARG A 18 -33.63 -10.76 -1.00
C ARG A 18 -34.72 -11.75 -0.59
N ALA A 19 -34.57 -13.03 -0.94
CA ALA A 19 -35.54 -14.07 -0.60
C ALA A 19 -35.73 -14.22 0.91
N PHE A 20 -34.66 -14.09 1.70
CA PHE A 20 -34.72 -14.13 3.17
C PHE A 20 -34.99 -12.76 3.81
N GLY A 21 -35.17 -11.68 3.04
CA GLY A 21 -35.45 -10.35 3.58
C GLY A 21 -34.32 -9.76 4.45
N THR A 22 -33.07 -10.17 4.26
CA THR A 22 -31.93 -9.78 5.12
C THR A 22 -31.10 -8.61 4.57
N VAL A 23 -31.63 -7.86 3.62
CA VAL A 23 -30.92 -6.77 2.91
C VAL A 23 -30.34 -5.73 3.86
N GLU A 24 -31.13 -5.26 4.83
CA GLU A 24 -30.69 -4.25 5.82
C GLU A 24 -29.47 -4.69 6.63
N ARG A 25 -29.39 -5.97 6.99
CA ARG A 25 -28.25 -6.52 7.71
C ARG A 25 -26.99 -6.46 6.86
N PHE A 26 -27.09 -6.82 5.58
CA PHE A 26 -25.97 -6.75 4.65
C PHE A 26 -25.53 -5.31 4.40
N PHE A 27 -26.48 -4.40 4.25
CA PHE A 27 -26.20 -2.98 4.09
C PHE A 27 -25.48 -2.39 5.30
N LYS A 28 -25.98 -2.64 6.51
CA LYS A 28 -25.34 -2.19 7.76
C LYS A 28 -23.89 -2.68 7.88
N ASN A 29 -23.67 -3.96 7.57
CA ASN A 29 -22.32 -4.54 7.60
C ASN A 29 -21.40 -3.88 6.56
N TYR A 30 -21.89 -3.65 5.35
CA TYR A 30 -21.14 -2.95 4.32
C TYR A 30 -20.72 -1.55 4.78
N VAL A 31 -21.64 -0.78 5.37
CA VAL A 31 -21.35 0.56 5.90
C VAL A 31 -20.26 0.51 6.99
N ILE A 32 -20.30 -0.47 7.90
CA ILE A 32 -19.26 -0.64 8.93
C ILE A 32 -17.89 -0.92 8.30
N LEU A 33 -17.84 -1.76 7.25
CA LEU A 33 -16.60 -2.06 6.55
C LEU A 33 -16.03 -0.81 5.84
N VAL A 34 -16.89 -0.02 5.20
CA VAL A 34 -16.50 1.23 4.53
C VAL A 34 -16.03 2.27 5.54
N ASP A 35 -16.74 2.43 6.66
CA ASP A 35 -16.37 3.35 7.73
C ASP A 35 -15.00 2.99 8.32
N SER A 36 -14.74 1.70 8.55
CA SER A 36 -13.45 1.21 9.03
C SER A 36 -12.31 1.56 8.05
N ASP A 37 -12.53 1.41 6.75
CA ASP A 37 -11.56 1.77 5.70
C ASP A 37 -11.34 3.29 5.64
N ALA A 38 -12.42 4.08 5.73
CA ALA A 38 -12.36 5.54 5.75
C ALA A 38 -11.61 6.08 6.97
N VAL A 39 -11.80 5.48 8.15
CA VAL A 39 -11.07 5.83 9.38
C VAL A 39 -9.58 5.55 9.21
N LEU A 40 -9.21 4.40 8.65
CA LEU A 40 -7.81 4.07 8.34
C LEU A 40 -7.19 5.09 7.38
N PHE A 41 -7.91 5.46 6.32
CA PHE A 41 -7.47 6.49 5.39
C PHE A 41 -7.29 7.85 6.07
N PHE A 42 -8.25 8.26 6.91
CA PHE A 42 -8.17 9.51 7.66
C PHE A 42 -6.96 9.53 8.62
N LEU A 43 -6.76 8.45 9.38
CA LEU A 43 -5.63 8.32 10.29
C LEU A 43 -4.29 8.35 9.55
N SER A 44 -4.19 7.74 8.37
CA SER A 44 -3.00 7.79 7.53
C SER A 44 -2.69 9.21 7.07
N ASN A 45 -3.69 9.97 6.62
CA ASN A 45 -3.52 11.37 6.25
C ASN A 45 -3.16 12.24 7.47
N ALA A 46 -3.80 12.01 8.62
CA ALA A 46 -3.48 12.73 9.85
C ALA A 46 -2.03 12.49 10.29
N ALA A 47 -1.53 11.25 10.18
CA ALA A 47 -0.13 10.93 10.46
C ALA A 47 0.83 11.63 9.49
N MET A 48 0.50 11.68 8.20
CA MET A 48 1.29 12.41 7.19
C MET A 48 1.38 13.90 7.54
N GLU A 49 0.25 14.55 7.80
CA GLU A 49 0.20 15.98 8.17
C GLU A 49 0.89 16.25 9.51
N TRP A 50 0.82 15.33 10.47
CA TRP A 50 1.56 15.44 11.73
C TRP A 50 3.07 15.49 11.53
N VAL A 51 3.62 14.63 10.65
CA VAL A 51 5.05 14.64 10.30
C VAL A 51 5.44 15.95 9.62
N ILE A 52 4.60 16.43 8.70
CA ILE A 52 4.85 17.67 7.96
C ILE A 52 4.88 18.87 8.90
N MET A 53 3.89 19.01 9.79
CA MET A 53 3.87 20.08 10.79
C MET A 53 5.13 20.07 11.65
N ARG A 54 5.63 18.90 12.05
CA ARG A 54 6.87 18.79 12.85
C ARG A 54 8.09 19.28 12.07
N ILE A 55 8.20 18.92 10.79
CA ILE A 55 9.31 19.36 9.92
C ILE A 55 9.24 20.87 9.69
N GLU A 56 8.05 21.42 9.40
CA GLU A 56 7.86 22.86 9.19
C GLU A 56 8.23 23.68 10.44
N ILE A 57 7.86 23.21 11.64
CA ILE A 57 8.25 23.88 12.89
C ILE A 57 9.79 23.92 13.03
N LEU A 58 10.49 22.81 12.79
CA LEU A 58 11.95 22.76 12.86
C LEU A 58 12.62 23.66 11.83
N GLN A 59 12.07 23.73 10.63
CA GLN A 59 12.54 24.61 9.56
C GLN A 59 12.34 26.08 9.91
N ASN A 60 11.17 26.45 10.44
CA ASN A 60 10.88 27.81 10.86
C ASN A 60 11.79 28.26 12.00
N VAL A 61 12.07 27.39 12.96
CA VAL A 61 13.06 27.66 14.02
C VAL A 61 14.45 27.89 13.43
N THR A 62 14.86 27.06 12.46
CA THR A 62 16.17 27.21 11.79
C THR A 62 16.25 28.50 10.98
N LEU A 63 15.20 28.85 10.24
CA LEU A 63 15.13 30.11 9.50
C LEU A 63 15.18 31.32 10.45
N PHE A 64 14.45 31.25 11.56
CA PHE A 64 14.43 32.30 12.56
C PHE A 64 15.80 32.51 13.22
N THR A 65 16.49 31.42 13.58
CA THR A 65 17.85 31.51 14.16
C THR A 65 18.85 32.03 13.14
N CYS A 66 18.80 31.58 11.88
CA CYS A 66 19.63 32.12 10.80
C CYS A 66 19.38 33.62 10.59
N ALA A 67 18.12 34.04 10.53
CA ALA A 67 17.75 35.46 10.37
C ALA A 67 18.24 36.31 11.55
N LEU A 68 18.09 35.84 12.79
CA LEU A 68 18.62 36.52 13.97
C LEU A 68 20.14 36.67 13.90
N LEU A 69 20.88 35.60 13.59
CA LEU A 69 22.33 35.65 13.48
C LEU A 69 22.79 36.66 12.42
N LEU A 70 22.10 36.74 11.29
CA LEU A 70 22.41 37.72 10.23
C LEU A 70 22.22 39.17 10.70
N ILE A 71 21.28 39.43 11.61
CA ILE A 71 21.05 40.76 12.19
C ILE A 71 22.10 41.10 13.27
N LEU A 72 22.55 40.11 14.05
CA LEU A 72 23.54 40.32 15.11
C LEU A 72 24.97 40.58 14.59
N ILE A 73 25.28 40.24 13.34
CA ILE A 73 26.61 40.43 12.75
C ILE A 73 26.89 41.93 12.52
N PRO A 74 28.09 42.44 12.87
CA PRO A 74 28.47 43.82 12.64
C PRO A 74 28.40 44.23 11.16
N LYS A 75 27.96 45.47 10.90
CA LYS A 75 27.89 46.03 9.54
C LYS A 75 29.28 46.01 8.89
N GLY A 76 29.38 45.43 7.68
CA GLY A 76 30.60 45.38 6.88
C GLY A 76 31.25 44.00 6.74
N TYR A 77 30.81 42.98 7.50
CA TYR A 77 31.37 41.63 7.41
C TYR A 77 30.84 40.81 6.21
N ILE A 78 29.57 41.03 5.85
CA ILE A 78 28.88 40.30 4.76
C ILE A 78 28.21 41.34 3.85
N ALA A 79 28.37 41.17 2.53
CA ALA A 79 27.68 42.04 1.58
C ALA A 79 26.16 41.77 1.63
N PRO A 80 25.31 42.81 1.67
CA PRO A 80 23.86 42.65 1.84
C PRO A 80 23.20 41.81 0.75
N GLY A 81 23.79 41.75 -0.46
CA GLY A 81 23.33 40.88 -1.53
C GLY A 81 23.40 39.39 -1.17
N PHE A 82 24.45 38.94 -0.47
CA PHE A 82 24.57 37.54 -0.05
C PHE A 82 23.57 37.17 1.05
N VAL A 83 23.25 38.12 1.94
CA VAL A 83 22.20 37.94 2.96
C VAL A 83 20.86 37.68 2.29
N GLY A 84 20.48 38.53 1.33
CA GLY A 84 19.25 38.36 0.55
C GLY A 84 19.20 37.03 -0.21
N LEU A 85 20.28 36.68 -0.91
CA LEU A 85 20.39 35.40 -1.63
C LEU A 85 20.25 34.19 -0.69
N SER A 86 20.92 34.22 0.47
CA SER A 86 20.87 33.12 1.44
C SER A 86 19.45 32.90 1.98
N LEU A 87 18.72 33.97 2.28
CA LEU A 87 17.35 33.89 2.78
C LEU A 87 16.38 33.41 1.68
N SER A 88 16.55 33.89 0.45
CA SER A 88 15.76 33.42 -0.71
C SER A 88 15.94 31.92 -0.96
N TYR A 89 17.18 31.42 -0.88
CA TYR A 89 17.43 29.98 -1.00
C TYR A 89 16.87 29.20 0.18
N ALA A 90 17.01 29.71 1.40
CA ALA A 90 16.47 29.03 2.58
C ALA A 90 14.94 28.89 2.51
N LEU A 91 14.21 29.92 2.07
CA LEU A 91 12.76 29.87 1.84
C LEU A 91 12.36 28.92 0.70
N THR A 92 13.15 28.85 -0.36
CA THR A 92 12.90 27.89 -1.45
C THR A 92 13.13 26.47 -0.97
N LEU A 93 14.18 26.25 -0.18
CA LEU A 93 14.55 24.94 0.36
C LEU A 93 13.46 24.38 1.29
N THR A 94 12.84 25.23 2.13
CA THR A 94 11.76 24.76 3.02
C THR A 94 10.58 24.17 2.26
N GLN A 95 10.13 24.85 1.19
CA GLN A 95 9.06 24.35 0.32
C GLN A 95 9.44 23.02 -0.34
N THR A 96 10.65 22.92 -0.88
CA THR A 96 11.12 21.68 -1.53
C THR A 96 11.22 20.51 -0.57
N GLN A 97 11.65 20.74 0.68
CA GLN A 97 11.75 19.70 1.70
C GLN A 97 10.38 19.13 2.07
N VAL A 98 9.35 19.97 2.21
CA VAL A 98 7.99 19.52 2.50
C VAL A 98 7.47 18.62 1.36
N PHE A 99 7.70 19.03 0.12
CA PHE A 99 7.37 18.23 -1.06
C PHE A 99 8.12 16.89 -1.07
N LEU A 100 9.45 16.90 -0.84
CA LEU A 100 10.28 15.69 -0.79
C LEU A 100 9.83 14.74 0.32
N THR A 101 9.45 15.27 1.48
CA THR A 101 8.95 14.46 2.60
C THR A 101 7.66 13.74 2.21
N ARG A 102 6.69 14.47 1.64
CA ARG A 102 5.44 13.87 1.14
C ARG A 102 5.74 12.77 0.13
N TRP A 103 6.61 13.05 -0.84
CA TRP A 103 7.00 12.09 -1.87
C TRP A 103 7.66 10.83 -1.27
N TYR A 104 8.55 11.00 -0.30
CA TYR A 104 9.20 9.89 0.40
C TYR A 104 8.21 9.01 1.15
N CYS A 105 7.24 9.61 1.86
CA CYS A 105 6.18 8.86 2.53
C CYS A 105 5.32 8.07 1.53
N THR A 106 4.94 8.68 0.41
CA THR A 106 4.19 7.99 -0.66
C THR A 106 5.00 6.83 -1.23
N LEU A 107 6.28 7.04 -1.55
CA LEU A 107 7.16 5.99 -2.06
C LEU A 107 7.29 4.83 -1.07
N SER A 108 7.47 5.14 0.21
CA SER A 108 7.55 4.14 1.28
C SER A 108 6.26 3.35 1.46
N ASN A 109 5.10 3.91 1.12
CA ASN A 109 3.84 3.16 1.10
C ASN A 109 3.75 2.30 -0.16
N SER A 110 4.18 2.81 -1.32
CA SER A 110 4.15 2.09 -2.59
C SER A 110 5.10 0.88 -2.63
N ILE A 111 6.25 0.95 -1.96
CA ILE A 111 7.22 -0.16 -1.94
C ILE A 111 6.65 -1.43 -1.26
N ILE A 112 5.70 -1.27 -0.33
CA ILE A 112 5.02 -2.40 0.33
C ILE A 112 4.29 -3.26 -0.71
N SER A 113 3.74 -2.65 -1.77
CA SER A 113 3.11 -3.39 -2.87
C SER A 113 4.14 -4.25 -3.62
N VAL A 114 5.35 -3.74 -3.83
CA VAL A 114 6.46 -4.49 -4.45
C VAL A 114 6.91 -5.63 -3.56
N GLU A 115 7.00 -5.40 -2.25
CA GLU A 115 7.31 -6.45 -1.27
C GLU A 115 6.29 -7.60 -1.34
N ARG A 116 4.98 -7.27 -1.41
CA ARG A 116 3.92 -8.28 -1.56
C ARG A 116 4.06 -9.08 -2.85
N ILE A 117 4.36 -8.43 -3.98
CA ILE A 117 4.60 -9.14 -5.26
C ILE A 117 5.77 -10.12 -5.09
N LYS A 118 6.87 -9.67 -4.48
CA LYS A 118 8.03 -10.51 -4.21
C LYS A 118 7.68 -11.71 -3.32
N GLN A 119 6.82 -11.52 -2.30
CA GLN A 119 6.33 -12.62 -1.48
C GLN A 119 5.57 -13.66 -2.32
N TYR A 120 4.70 -13.23 -3.23
CA TYR A 120 3.99 -14.16 -4.13
C TYR A 120 4.91 -14.90 -5.10
N MET A 121 6.00 -14.26 -5.54
CA MET A 121 7.01 -14.92 -6.39
C MET A 121 7.78 -16.03 -5.68
N SER A 122 7.82 -16.01 -4.34
CA SER A 122 8.56 -17.00 -3.53
C SER A 122 7.73 -18.23 -3.13
N ILE A 123 6.45 -18.28 -3.52
CA ILE A 123 5.56 -19.41 -3.21
C ILE A 123 5.99 -20.64 -4.03
N PRO A 124 5.96 -21.86 -3.44
CA PRO A 124 6.25 -23.07 -4.19
C PRO A 124 5.30 -23.22 -5.39
N ALA A 125 5.88 -23.28 -6.58
CA ALA A 125 5.13 -23.45 -7.81
C ALA A 125 4.54 -24.86 -7.92
N GLU A 126 3.39 -24.95 -8.57
CA GLU A 126 2.86 -26.24 -9.01
C GLU A 126 3.79 -26.84 -10.09
N PRO A 127 3.81 -28.18 -10.23
CA PRO A 127 4.55 -28.82 -11.31
C PRO A 127 4.13 -28.27 -12.69
N PRO A 128 5.06 -28.22 -13.66
CA PRO A 128 4.77 -27.67 -14.98
C PRO A 128 3.61 -28.42 -15.64
N ALA A 129 2.72 -27.67 -16.29
CA ALA A 129 1.54 -28.21 -16.95
C ALA A 129 1.87 -29.21 -18.08
N VAL A 130 3.05 -29.06 -18.69
CA VAL A 130 3.58 -29.97 -19.71
C VAL A 130 4.99 -30.36 -19.30
N VAL A 131 5.24 -31.66 -19.27
CA VAL A 131 6.57 -32.24 -19.10
C VAL A 131 6.96 -32.79 -20.48
N ASP A 132 7.88 -32.11 -21.16
CA ASP A 132 8.25 -32.43 -22.55
C ASP A 132 8.75 -33.88 -22.70
N ASP A 133 9.48 -34.38 -21.70
CA ASP A 133 10.04 -35.73 -21.69
C ASP A 133 9.01 -36.86 -21.45
N SER A 134 7.79 -36.54 -21.00
CA SER A 134 6.76 -37.54 -20.67
C SER A 134 5.40 -37.25 -21.31
N ARG A 135 5.40 -36.53 -22.43
CA ARG A 135 4.17 -36.19 -23.14
C ARG A 135 3.55 -37.43 -23.81
N PRO A 136 2.28 -37.75 -23.51
CA PRO A 136 1.61 -38.85 -24.18
C PRO A 136 1.38 -38.53 -25.68
N PRO A 137 1.29 -39.54 -26.55
CA PRO A 137 1.03 -39.36 -27.98
C PRO A 137 -0.34 -38.70 -28.20
N SER A 138 -0.54 -38.06 -29.36
CA SER A 138 -1.79 -37.37 -29.71
C SER A 138 -3.02 -38.28 -29.75
N SER A 139 -2.82 -39.60 -29.86
CA SER A 139 -3.89 -40.60 -29.82
C SER A 139 -4.30 -40.99 -28.39
N TRP A 140 -3.64 -40.46 -27.36
CA TRP A 140 -3.98 -40.71 -25.96
C TRP A 140 -5.13 -39.81 -25.48
N PRO A 141 -6.05 -40.30 -24.64
CA PRO A 141 -6.18 -41.69 -24.18
C PRO A 141 -6.96 -42.55 -25.17
N SER A 142 -6.41 -43.70 -25.59
CA SER A 142 -7.04 -44.56 -26.61
C SER A 142 -8.27 -45.33 -26.10
N ASN A 143 -8.25 -45.73 -24.82
CA ASN A 143 -9.29 -46.57 -24.21
C ASN A 143 -10.07 -45.86 -23.09
N GLY A 144 -9.63 -44.67 -22.65
CA GLY A 144 -10.29 -43.90 -21.59
C GLY A 144 -10.39 -44.59 -20.21
N THR A 145 -9.72 -45.73 -20.00
CA THR A 145 -9.78 -46.50 -18.76
C THR A 145 -8.88 -45.90 -17.69
N ILE A 146 -9.45 -45.58 -16.52
CA ILE A 146 -8.71 -45.05 -15.36
C ILE A 146 -8.66 -46.13 -14.28
N HIS A 147 -7.45 -46.52 -13.89
CA HIS A 147 -7.22 -47.43 -12.77
C HIS A 147 -6.68 -46.66 -11.58
N LEU A 148 -7.42 -46.68 -10.47
CA LEU A 148 -7.02 -46.08 -9.20
C LEU A 148 -6.37 -47.16 -8.34
N GLN A 149 -5.07 -47.02 -8.06
CA GLN A 149 -4.31 -47.96 -7.23
C GLN A 149 -3.80 -47.23 -5.98
N GLU A 150 -4.29 -47.64 -4.81
CA GLU A 150 -3.90 -47.11 -3.48
C GLU A 150 -3.86 -45.56 -3.38
N LEU A 151 -4.73 -44.87 -4.12
CA LEU A 151 -4.74 -43.41 -4.15
C LEU A 151 -5.12 -42.85 -2.77
N LYS A 152 -4.22 -42.05 -2.19
CA LYS A 152 -4.44 -41.30 -0.95
C LYS A 152 -4.39 -39.82 -1.26
N ILE A 153 -5.47 -39.11 -0.96
CA ILE A 153 -5.58 -37.67 -1.20
C ILE A 153 -5.65 -36.98 0.15
N ARG A 154 -4.92 -35.88 0.30
CA ARG A 154 -5.00 -35.03 1.49
C ARG A 154 -5.02 -33.56 1.07
N TYR A 155 -5.99 -32.79 1.59
CA TYR A 155 -6.16 -31.38 1.24
C TYR A 155 -5.13 -30.45 1.88
N ARG A 156 -4.69 -30.75 3.11
CA ARG A 156 -3.66 -30.00 3.82
C ARG A 156 -2.71 -30.98 4.51
N PRO A 157 -1.40 -30.72 4.55
CA PRO A 157 -0.44 -31.62 5.21
C PRO A 157 -0.84 -32.02 6.64
N ASN A 158 -1.46 -31.06 7.35
CA ASN A 158 -1.86 -31.16 8.76
C ASN A 158 -3.34 -31.53 8.99
N ALA A 159 -4.10 -31.85 7.94
CA ALA A 159 -5.47 -32.35 8.09
C ALA A 159 -5.48 -33.88 8.15
N PRO A 160 -6.46 -34.51 8.86
CA PRO A 160 -6.63 -35.96 8.87
C PRO A 160 -6.79 -36.52 7.46
#